data_AF-A0A3N5H2S1-F1
#
_entry.id   AF-A0A3N5H2S1-F1
#
_cell.length_a   1.000
_cell.length_b   1.000
_cell.length_c   1.000
_cell.angle_alpha   90.00
_cell.angle_beta   90.00
_cell.angle_gamma   90.00
#
_symmetry.space_group_name_H-M   'P 1'
#
loop_
_entity.id
_entity.type
_entity.pdbx_description
1 polymer ?
#
loop_
_entity_poly.entity_id
_entity_poly.type
_entity_poly.pdbx_seq_one_letter_code
_entity_poly.pdbx_strand_id
1 'polypeptide(L)'
;SHFVANHMFYRLSLPGARRVLMDHIAWCNEHLPRWNPMSVVGQHMQQAGATPAEAMAFTLSTAVQNAEDCVARGMDPDAFLPRFTFFFDISLNFFEEIAKFRAGRRIWARVATERLGARDPRACRFKFHGQTSGVDLTRQQPLNNIARVTVQAMAGIFGGLQSLHTDAYDEALACPGEFGARIAVATQNILREESHLTDVIDPLGGSFYVESLTDQMERKILSIMKIVDDAGGMYKAVESGLVQRMIGASAMRFQSRIDSGEQVVVGVNAYRVDEADDERPVVERPDPRTIGQHIDDFVAWKAARPAAAVGEALDRLTRAAEDPGDNVFGAVVDAARAGLTHEEICSRLRRDLGFGQPLAVV
;
A
#
# COMPACT_ATOMS: atom_id res chain seq x y z
N SER A 1 -3.07 1.82 6.43
CA SER A 1 -3.84 1.02 5.46
C SER A 1 -4.63 -0.12 6.10
N HIS A 2 -4.04 -1.00 6.92
CA HIS A 2 -4.72 -2.21 7.43
C HIS A 2 -6.02 -1.95 8.22
N PHE A 3 -6.05 -0.88 9.03
CA PHE A 3 -7.22 -0.51 9.83
C PHE A 3 -8.21 0.40 9.11
N VAL A 4 -7.83 0.95 7.95
CA VAL A 4 -8.58 2.01 7.27
C VAL A 4 -9.21 1.53 5.97
N ALA A 5 -8.48 0.71 5.21
CA ALA A 5 -8.84 0.39 3.82
C ALA A 5 -8.69 -1.09 3.46
N ASN A 6 -7.65 -1.79 3.97
CA ASN A 6 -7.43 -3.21 3.64
C ASN A 6 -8.10 -4.17 4.66
N HIS A 7 -8.69 -3.64 5.73
CA HIS A 7 -9.45 -4.41 6.73
C HIS A 7 -8.73 -5.64 7.32
N MET A 8 -7.40 -5.61 7.41
CA MET A 8 -6.57 -6.66 8.03
C MET A 8 -6.36 -6.44 9.54
N PHE A 9 -7.27 -5.71 10.20
CA PHE A 9 -7.20 -5.38 11.62
C PHE A 9 -7.36 -6.60 12.55
N TYR A 10 -7.96 -7.70 12.07
CA TYR A 10 -8.20 -8.92 12.87
C TYR A 10 -6.92 -9.65 13.33
N ARG A 11 -5.73 -9.25 12.82
CA ARG A 11 -4.47 -9.89 13.20
C ARG A 11 -4.05 -9.52 14.61
N LEU A 12 -4.00 -8.22 14.92
CA LEU A 12 -3.57 -7.66 16.20
C LEU A 12 -4.33 -6.36 16.47
N SER A 13 -4.45 -5.96 17.73
CA SER A 13 -4.95 -4.62 18.10
C SER A 13 -4.11 -3.51 17.46
N LEU A 14 -4.65 -2.30 17.31
CA LEU A 14 -3.86 -1.19 16.76
C LEU A 14 -2.57 -0.91 17.57
N PRO A 15 -2.61 -0.86 18.91
CA PRO A 15 -1.38 -0.77 19.72
C PRO A 15 -0.44 -1.96 19.51
N GLY A 16 -0.96 -3.18 19.43
CA GLY A 16 -0.17 -4.39 19.20
C GLY A 16 0.53 -4.41 17.85
N ALA A 17 -0.19 -4.06 16.78
CA ALA A 17 0.35 -3.93 15.43
C ALA A 17 1.44 -2.84 15.37
N ARG A 18 1.23 -1.70 16.04
CA ARG A 18 2.23 -0.63 16.17
C ARG A 18 3.48 -1.12 16.90
N ARG A 19 3.32 -1.88 18.01
CA ARG A 19 4.45 -2.48 18.73
C ARG A 19 5.28 -3.37 17.82
N VAL A 20 4.65 -4.33 17.15
CA VAL A 20 5.32 -5.28 16.25
C VAL A 20 6.00 -4.57 15.08
N LEU A 21 5.37 -3.54 14.50
CA LEU A 21 5.97 -2.78 13.40
C LEU A 21 7.26 -2.07 13.82
N MET A 22 7.28 -1.43 14.99
CA MET A 22 8.49 -0.76 15.49
C MET A 22 9.60 -1.77 15.81
N ASP A 23 9.25 -2.91 16.41
CA ASP A 23 10.20 -4.00 16.69
C ASP A 23 10.78 -4.57 15.38
N HIS A 24 9.94 -4.70 14.34
CA HIS A 24 10.35 -5.13 13.00
C HIS A 24 11.32 -4.14 12.36
N ILE A 25 11.06 -2.84 12.42
CA ILE A 25 11.96 -1.81 11.86
C ILE A 25 13.30 -1.84 12.61
N ALA A 26 13.28 -1.87 13.94
CA ALA A 26 14.49 -1.93 14.76
C ALA A 26 15.33 -3.18 14.44
N TRP A 27 14.69 -4.36 14.44
CA TRP A 27 15.36 -5.62 14.18
C TRP A 27 15.98 -5.67 12.78
N CYS A 28 15.23 -5.24 11.76
CA CYS A 28 15.72 -5.19 10.38
C CYS A 28 16.87 -4.18 10.20
N ASN A 29 16.84 -3.03 10.86
CA ASN A 29 17.95 -2.08 10.76
C ASN A 29 19.26 -2.63 11.33
N GLU A 30 19.18 -3.43 12.39
CA GLU A 30 20.33 -4.08 13.01
C GLU A 30 20.82 -5.29 12.19
N HIS A 31 19.91 -6.18 11.79
CA HIS A 31 20.27 -7.49 11.22
C HIS A 31 20.25 -7.52 9.68
N LEU A 32 19.45 -6.66 9.06
CA LEU A 32 19.22 -6.60 7.61
C LEU A 32 19.35 -5.16 7.08
N PRO A 33 20.51 -4.49 7.23
CA PRO A 33 20.64 -3.04 6.99
C PRO A 33 20.42 -2.59 5.54
N ARG A 34 20.24 -3.53 4.60
CA ARG A 34 19.91 -3.27 3.18
C ARG A 34 18.44 -3.56 2.84
N TRP A 35 17.67 -4.07 3.78
CA TRP A 35 16.24 -4.33 3.63
C TRP A 35 15.43 -3.05 3.85
N ASN A 36 14.29 -2.93 3.17
CA ASN A 36 13.32 -1.86 3.44
C ASN A 36 12.23 -2.44 4.35
N PRO A 37 12.26 -2.18 5.68
CA PRO A 37 11.35 -2.82 6.63
C PRO A 37 9.94 -2.24 6.59
N MET A 38 9.74 -1.09 5.95
CA MET A 38 8.46 -0.42 5.90
C MET A 38 8.20 0.18 4.53
N SER A 39 7.07 -0.23 3.94
CA SER A 39 6.43 0.48 2.83
C SER A 39 5.16 1.15 3.35
N VAL A 40 5.10 2.48 3.33
CA VAL A 40 3.92 3.23 3.74
C VAL A 40 2.94 3.26 2.58
N VAL A 41 1.83 2.53 2.73
CA VAL A 41 0.93 2.26 1.60
C VAL A 41 -0.28 3.20 1.55
N GLY A 42 -0.30 4.05 0.53
CA GLY A 42 -1.44 4.87 0.13
C GLY A 42 -2.35 4.24 -0.91
N GLN A 43 -1.85 3.24 -1.65
CA GLN A 43 -2.61 2.55 -2.71
C GLN A 43 -4.00 2.10 -2.23
N HIS A 44 -4.06 1.30 -1.17
CA HIS A 44 -5.33 0.82 -0.61
C HIS A 44 -6.31 1.94 -0.26
N MET A 45 -5.82 3.11 0.21
CA MET A 45 -6.69 4.22 0.57
C MET A 45 -7.33 4.85 -0.66
N GLN A 46 -6.55 5.01 -1.74
CA GLN A 46 -7.05 5.51 -3.01
C GLN A 46 -8.04 4.52 -3.63
N GLN A 47 -7.74 3.22 -3.60
CA GLN A 47 -8.65 2.18 -4.08
C GLN A 47 -9.93 2.06 -3.24
N ALA A 48 -9.89 2.42 -1.95
CA ALA A 48 -11.08 2.55 -1.11
C ALA A 48 -11.91 3.83 -1.41
N GLY A 49 -11.45 4.69 -2.33
CA GLY A 49 -12.15 5.88 -2.81
C GLY A 49 -11.59 7.21 -2.31
N ALA A 50 -10.42 7.23 -1.67
CA ALA A 50 -9.73 8.49 -1.38
C ALA A 50 -9.35 9.21 -2.68
N THR A 51 -9.43 10.54 -2.68
CA THR A 51 -8.86 11.34 -3.76
C THR A 51 -7.32 11.21 -3.80
N PRO A 52 -6.66 11.53 -4.93
CA PRO A 52 -5.20 11.58 -5.03
C PRO A 52 -4.54 12.39 -3.90
N ALA A 53 -5.12 13.54 -3.53
CA ALA A 53 -4.64 14.39 -2.44
C ALA A 53 -4.79 13.72 -1.06
N GLU A 54 -5.96 13.12 -0.77
CA GLU A 54 -6.22 12.40 0.48
C GLU A 54 -5.29 11.19 0.63
N ALA A 55 -5.14 10.38 -0.42
CA ALA A 55 -4.25 9.22 -0.41
C ALA A 55 -2.80 9.63 -0.08
N MET A 56 -2.29 10.68 -0.71
CA MET A 56 -0.95 11.19 -0.42
C MET A 56 -0.83 11.75 1.01
N ALA A 57 -1.80 12.57 1.44
CA ALA A 57 -1.80 13.18 2.77
C ALA A 57 -1.84 12.13 3.89
N PHE A 58 -2.78 11.18 3.82
CA PHE A 58 -2.88 10.12 4.82
C PHE A 58 -1.65 9.22 4.84
N THR A 59 -1.01 9.00 3.69
CA THR A 59 0.24 8.22 3.61
C THR A 59 1.39 8.97 4.26
N LEU A 60 1.57 10.26 3.95
CA LEU A 60 2.63 11.08 4.55
C LEU A 60 2.41 11.25 6.06
N SER A 61 1.18 11.49 6.52
CA SER A 61 0.85 11.53 7.95
C SER A 61 1.09 10.19 8.64
N THR A 62 0.84 9.06 7.97
CA THR A 62 1.20 7.73 8.49
C THR A 62 2.72 7.58 8.59
N ALA A 63 3.48 8.02 7.59
CA ALA A 63 4.94 7.95 7.60
C ALA A 63 5.56 8.79 8.72
N VAL A 64 5.06 10.01 8.91
CA VAL A 64 5.41 10.90 10.02
C VAL A 64 5.16 10.23 11.35
N GLN A 65 3.96 9.70 11.57
CA GLN A 65 3.59 9.04 12.82
C GLN A 65 4.52 7.86 13.15
N ASN A 66 4.83 7.02 12.16
CA ASN A 66 5.73 5.88 12.37
C ASN A 66 7.19 6.31 12.58
N ALA A 67 7.62 7.40 11.94
CA ALA A 67 8.95 7.95 12.17
C ALA A 67 9.07 8.55 13.58
N GLU A 68 8.07 9.30 14.03
CA GLU A 68 7.99 9.81 15.41
C GLU A 68 8.01 8.66 16.44
N ASP A 69 7.36 7.54 16.14
CA ASP A 69 7.40 6.34 16.98
C ASP A 69 8.80 5.71 17.07
N CYS A 70 9.54 5.67 15.95
CA CYS A 70 10.93 5.21 15.93
C CYS A 70 11.82 6.15 16.76
N VAL A 71 11.67 7.46 16.60
CA VAL A 71 12.42 8.47 17.36
C VAL A 71 12.12 8.39 18.85
N ALA A 72 10.85 8.21 19.22
CA ALA A 72 10.44 8.05 20.62
C ALA A 72 11.06 6.79 21.28
N ARG A 73 11.51 5.82 20.49
CA ARG A 73 12.27 4.64 20.93
C ARG A 73 13.78 4.82 20.91
N GLY A 74 14.27 6.03 20.63
CA GLY A 74 15.70 6.35 20.57
C GLY A 74 16.39 5.93 19.27
N MET A 75 15.64 5.62 18.21
CA MET A 75 16.24 5.34 16.90
C MET A 75 16.66 6.64 16.20
N ASP A 76 17.86 6.64 15.63
CA ASP A 76 18.35 7.75 14.81
C ASP A 76 17.56 7.83 13.49
N PRO A 77 16.90 8.98 13.17
CA PRO A 77 16.24 9.21 11.88
C PRO A 77 17.08 8.81 10.67
N ASP A 78 18.38 9.10 10.69
CA ASP A 78 19.28 8.82 9.56
C ASP A 78 19.57 7.32 9.41
N ALA A 79 19.32 6.51 10.44
CA ALA A 79 19.45 5.05 10.37
C ALA A 79 18.25 4.38 9.69
N PHE A 80 17.02 4.90 9.88
CA PHE A 80 15.81 4.21 9.42
C PHE A 80 15.08 4.90 8.26
N LEU A 81 15.08 6.24 8.17
CA LEU A 81 14.35 6.96 7.12
C LEU A 81 14.86 6.63 5.70
N PRO A 82 16.16 6.44 5.44
CA PRO A 82 16.62 5.98 4.12
C PRO A 82 16.06 4.62 3.69
N ARG A 83 15.46 3.86 4.61
CA ARG A 83 14.82 2.55 4.37
C ARG A 83 13.31 2.61 4.27
N PHE A 84 12.69 3.74 4.58
CA PHE A 84 11.27 3.92 4.27
C PHE A 84 11.09 3.91 2.75
N THR A 85 10.05 3.21 2.31
CA THR A 85 9.52 3.28 0.96
C THR A 85 8.03 3.59 1.02
N PHE A 86 7.46 3.93 -0.11
CA PHE A 86 6.04 4.24 -0.23
C PHE A 86 5.41 3.39 -1.33
N PHE A 87 4.09 3.28 -1.30
CA PHE A 87 3.36 2.55 -2.32
C PHE A 87 2.03 3.23 -2.63
N PHE A 88 1.83 3.59 -3.90
CA PHE A 88 0.66 4.34 -4.36
C PHE A 88 -0.04 3.67 -5.53
N ASP A 89 -1.34 3.91 -5.56
CA ASP A 89 -2.22 3.72 -6.71
C ASP A 89 -1.99 4.83 -7.74
N ILE A 90 -2.22 4.56 -9.01
CA ILE A 90 -2.12 5.51 -10.11
C ILE A 90 -3.42 5.45 -10.92
N SER A 91 -4.27 6.46 -10.75
CA SER A 91 -5.55 6.57 -11.44
C SER A 91 -5.44 7.14 -12.86
N LEU A 92 -6.55 7.10 -13.60
CA LEU A 92 -6.66 7.64 -14.96
C LEU A 92 -6.48 9.16 -15.06
N ASN A 93 -6.55 9.92 -13.97
CA ASN A 93 -6.36 11.37 -14.02
C ASN A 93 -4.87 11.72 -14.17
N PHE A 94 -4.38 11.59 -15.40
CA PHE A 94 -2.97 11.62 -15.78
C PHE A 94 -2.16 12.75 -15.13
N PHE A 95 -2.57 14.00 -15.33
CA PHE A 95 -1.81 15.15 -14.80
C PHE A 95 -1.96 15.31 -13.29
N GLU A 96 -3.12 14.95 -12.72
CA GLU A 96 -3.34 15.01 -11.28
C GLU A 96 -2.45 14.01 -10.55
N GLU A 97 -2.28 12.80 -11.10
CA GLU A 97 -1.37 11.78 -10.59
C GLU A 97 0.10 12.22 -10.62
N ILE A 98 0.54 12.79 -11.75
CA ILE A 98 1.89 13.34 -11.88
C ILE A 98 2.13 14.45 -10.84
N ALA A 99 1.17 15.37 -10.70
CA ALA A 99 1.22 16.44 -9.71
C ALA A 99 1.23 15.89 -8.28
N LYS A 100 0.45 14.84 -7.97
CA LYS A 100 0.44 14.14 -6.68
C LYS A 100 1.84 13.68 -6.30
N PHE A 101 2.53 12.97 -7.20
CA PHE A 101 3.86 12.43 -6.90
C PHE A 101 4.91 13.52 -6.76
N ARG A 102 4.91 14.53 -7.64
CA ARG A 102 5.84 15.67 -7.55
C ARG A 102 5.64 16.46 -6.25
N ALA A 103 4.40 16.74 -5.87
CA ALA A 103 4.07 17.41 -4.62
C ALA A 103 4.46 16.57 -3.40
N GLY A 104 4.14 15.28 -3.41
CA GLY A 104 4.51 14.34 -2.34
C GLY A 104 6.01 14.30 -2.06
N ARG A 105 6.84 14.30 -3.11
CA ARG A 105 8.31 14.40 -2.99
C ARG A 105 8.77 15.67 -2.28
N ARG A 106 8.23 16.83 -2.69
CA ARG A 106 8.55 18.13 -2.09
C ARG A 106 8.18 18.18 -0.60
N ILE A 107 6.99 17.69 -0.27
CA ILE A 107 6.51 17.63 1.11
C ILE A 107 7.39 16.70 1.94
N TRP A 108 7.67 15.49 1.45
CA TRP A 108 8.48 14.52 2.19
C TRP A 108 9.89 15.05 2.49
N ALA A 109 10.54 15.71 1.52
CA ALA A 109 11.86 16.29 1.73
C ALA A 109 11.88 17.32 2.88
N ARG A 110 10.87 18.19 2.97
CA ARG A 110 10.72 19.14 4.09
C ARG A 110 10.36 18.46 5.40
N VAL A 111 9.44 17.49 5.37
CA VAL A 111 9.06 16.72 6.56
C VAL A 111 10.26 15.98 7.16
N ALA A 112 11.05 15.31 6.32
CA ALA A 112 12.22 14.55 6.76
C ALA A 112 13.26 15.45 7.46
N THR A 113 13.48 16.66 6.94
CA THR A 113 14.50 17.59 7.46
C THR A 113 13.97 18.45 8.60
N GLU A 114 12.85 19.14 8.41
CA GLU A 114 12.32 20.15 9.32
C GLU A 114 11.56 19.54 10.51
N ARG A 115 10.79 18.46 10.29
CA ARG A 115 9.97 17.82 11.34
C ARG A 115 10.68 16.63 11.99
N LEU A 116 11.35 15.80 11.20
CA LEU A 116 11.99 14.57 11.68
C LEU A 116 13.49 14.73 11.99
N GLY A 117 14.08 15.89 11.66
CA GLY A 117 15.47 16.22 12.02
C GLY A 117 16.55 15.41 11.29
N ALA A 118 16.21 14.77 10.16
CA ALA A 118 17.16 13.99 9.38
C ALA A 118 18.24 14.89 8.75
N ARG A 119 19.50 14.43 8.80
CA ARG A 119 20.65 15.14 8.24
C ARG A 119 21.21 14.45 7.00
N ASP A 120 20.97 13.16 6.87
CA ASP A 120 21.35 12.41 5.69
C ASP A 120 20.42 12.76 4.50
N PRO A 121 20.95 13.27 3.38
CA PRO A 121 20.14 13.58 2.21
C PRO A 121 19.41 12.35 1.63
N ARG A 122 19.85 11.13 1.96
CA ARG A 122 19.14 9.89 1.59
C ARG A 122 17.79 9.76 2.28
N ALA A 123 17.59 10.33 3.46
CA ALA A 123 16.30 10.34 4.17
C ALA A 123 15.24 11.17 3.43
N CYS A 124 15.67 12.18 2.67
CA CYS A 124 14.79 13.00 1.84
C CYS A 124 14.27 12.28 0.58
N ARG A 125 14.85 11.13 0.22
CA ARG A 125 14.47 10.39 -0.99
C ARG A 125 13.11 9.72 -0.80
N PHE A 126 12.12 10.23 -1.51
CA PHE A 126 10.78 9.66 -1.54
C PHE A 126 10.69 8.54 -2.58
N LYS A 127 11.14 7.34 -2.19
CA LYS A 127 11.14 6.17 -3.06
C LYS A 127 9.78 5.49 -3.02
N PHE A 128 9.13 5.30 -4.16
CA PHE A 128 7.83 4.66 -4.20
C PHE A 128 7.67 3.60 -5.30
N HIS A 129 6.90 2.58 -4.95
CA HIS A 129 6.25 1.67 -5.89
C HIS A 129 4.95 2.31 -6.37
N GLY A 130 4.65 2.19 -7.66
CA GLY A 130 3.36 2.54 -8.24
C GLY A 130 2.65 1.29 -8.74
N GLN A 131 1.36 1.15 -8.46
CA GLN A 131 0.48 0.19 -9.12
C GLN A 131 -0.59 1.00 -9.86
N THR A 132 -0.91 0.60 -11.09
CA THR A 132 -2.07 1.15 -11.81
C THR A 132 -3.37 0.90 -11.04
N SER A 133 -4.41 1.68 -11.31
CA SER A 133 -5.65 1.55 -10.54
C SER A 133 -6.57 0.49 -11.10
N GLY A 134 -6.66 -0.64 -10.39
CA GLY A 134 -7.67 -1.67 -10.60
C GLY A 134 -9.11 -1.16 -10.47
N VAL A 135 -9.34 -0.07 -9.72
CA VAL A 135 -10.68 0.54 -9.56
C VAL A 135 -11.15 1.22 -10.86
N ASP A 136 -10.22 1.68 -11.69
CA ASP A 136 -10.54 2.28 -12.99
C ASP A 136 -10.82 1.20 -14.07
N LEU A 137 -10.52 -0.07 -13.78
CA LEU A 137 -10.64 -1.15 -14.74
C LEU A 137 -12.07 -1.71 -14.76
N THR A 138 -12.56 -2.01 -15.96
CA THR A 138 -13.96 -2.36 -16.17
C THR A 138 -14.09 -3.83 -16.52
N ARG A 139 -15.15 -4.46 -15.97
CA ARG A 139 -15.59 -5.79 -16.38
C ARG A 139 -16.10 -5.79 -17.82
N GLN A 140 -16.85 -4.76 -18.19
CA GLN A 140 -17.34 -4.52 -19.54
C GLN A 140 -16.19 -4.05 -20.43
N GLN A 141 -16.14 -4.54 -21.66
CA GLN A 141 -15.13 -4.24 -22.66
C GLN A 141 -13.71 -4.28 -22.07
N PRO A 142 -13.27 -5.42 -21.50
CA PRO A 142 -12.06 -5.49 -20.70
C PRO A 142 -10.79 -5.17 -21.51
N LEU A 143 -10.80 -5.29 -22.84
CA LEU A 143 -9.67 -4.85 -23.66
C LEU A 143 -9.41 -3.34 -23.60
N ASN A 144 -10.41 -2.51 -23.26
CA ASN A 144 -10.21 -1.09 -23.00
C ASN A 144 -9.27 -0.85 -21.80
N ASN A 145 -9.16 -1.82 -20.89
CA ASN A 145 -8.25 -1.73 -19.74
C ASN A 145 -6.78 -1.66 -20.17
N ILE A 146 -6.40 -2.20 -21.33
CA ILE A 146 -5.03 -2.04 -21.87
C ILE A 146 -4.71 -0.56 -22.08
N ALA A 147 -5.65 0.20 -22.66
CA ALA A 147 -5.48 1.63 -22.86
C ALA A 147 -5.44 2.39 -21.52
N ARG A 148 -6.31 2.03 -20.58
CA ARG A 148 -6.34 2.64 -19.22
C ARG A 148 -5.02 2.44 -18.49
N VAL A 149 -4.56 1.20 -18.42
CA VAL A 149 -3.29 0.80 -17.78
C VAL A 149 -2.10 1.49 -18.46
N THR A 150 -2.11 1.64 -19.79
CA THR A 150 -1.05 2.37 -20.50
C THR A 150 -0.98 3.84 -20.04
N VAL A 151 -2.12 4.54 -19.95
CA VAL A 151 -2.17 5.94 -19.49
C VAL A 151 -1.73 6.05 -18.02
N GLN A 152 -2.19 5.14 -17.16
CA GLN A 152 -1.78 5.10 -15.74
C GLN A 152 -0.28 4.82 -15.59
N ALA A 153 0.27 3.88 -16.36
CA ALA A 153 1.69 3.57 -16.37
C ALA A 153 2.53 4.79 -16.78
N MET A 154 2.13 5.49 -17.83
CA MET A 154 2.79 6.74 -18.25
C MET A 154 2.73 7.81 -17.16
N ALA A 155 1.59 7.97 -16.46
CA ALA A 155 1.46 8.90 -15.35
C ALA A 155 2.41 8.54 -14.19
N GLY A 156 2.58 7.25 -13.90
CA GLY A 156 3.55 6.76 -12.93
C GLY A 156 5.00 7.04 -13.33
N ILE A 157 5.37 6.78 -14.59
CA ILE A 157 6.71 7.01 -15.14
C ILE A 157 7.08 8.50 -15.07
N PHE A 158 6.23 9.39 -15.59
CA PHE A 158 6.44 10.84 -15.49
C PHE A 158 6.28 11.35 -14.05
N GLY A 159 5.55 10.61 -13.22
CA GLY A 159 5.51 10.77 -11.78
C GLY A 159 6.82 10.43 -11.09
N GLY A 160 7.80 9.77 -11.73
CA GLY A 160 9.13 9.49 -11.18
C GLY A 160 9.19 8.33 -10.18
N LEU A 161 8.43 7.26 -10.42
CA LEU A 161 8.43 6.03 -9.61
C LEU A 161 9.76 5.26 -9.67
N GLN A 162 9.97 4.35 -8.71
CA GLN A 162 11.16 3.47 -8.68
C GLN A 162 10.82 2.03 -9.09
N SER A 163 9.55 1.65 -9.04
CA SER A 163 9.05 0.36 -9.53
C SER A 163 7.58 0.49 -9.91
N LEU A 164 7.13 -0.29 -10.89
CA LEU A 164 5.80 -0.21 -11.46
C LEU A 164 5.15 -1.60 -11.54
N HIS A 165 3.91 -1.69 -11.08
CA HIS A 165 2.98 -2.76 -11.38
C HIS A 165 1.93 -2.24 -12.35
N THR A 166 1.79 -2.90 -13.48
CA THR A 166 0.71 -2.69 -14.43
C THR A 166 -0.27 -3.84 -14.27
N ASP A 167 -1.53 -3.52 -13.97
CA ASP A 167 -2.59 -4.51 -13.86
C ASP A 167 -2.85 -5.14 -15.23
N ALA A 168 -3.38 -6.35 -15.23
CA ALA A 168 -3.79 -6.99 -16.47
C ALA A 168 -5.15 -6.47 -16.94
N TYR A 169 -5.45 -6.67 -18.23
CA TYR A 169 -6.70 -6.19 -18.80
C TYR A 169 -7.95 -6.88 -18.19
N ASP A 170 -7.78 -8.05 -17.58
CA ASP A 170 -8.79 -8.90 -16.97
C ASP A 170 -8.87 -8.77 -15.43
N GLU A 171 -8.17 -7.80 -14.83
CA GLU A 171 -8.12 -7.57 -13.38
C GLU A 171 -9.50 -7.45 -12.71
N ALA A 172 -10.46 -6.83 -13.41
CA ALA A 172 -11.83 -6.67 -12.90
C ALA A 172 -12.64 -7.99 -12.86
N LEU A 173 -12.09 -9.09 -13.39
CA LEU A 173 -12.74 -10.40 -13.49
C LEU A 173 -12.08 -11.44 -12.59
N ALA A 174 -10.75 -11.52 -12.60
CA ALA A 174 -9.98 -12.54 -11.90
C ALA A 174 -8.53 -12.11 -11.70
N CYS A 175 -7.79 -12.89 -10.91
CA CYS A 175 -6.34 -12.80 -10.92
C CYS A 175 -5.81 -13.10 -12.33
N PRO A 176 -4.76 -12.41 -12.79
CA PRO A 176 -4.31 -12.50 -14.16
C PRO A 176 -3.76 -13.89 -14.48
N GLY A 177 -4.25 -14.46 -15.59
CA GLY A 177 -3.60 -15.60 -16.24
C GLY A 177 -2.30 -15.17 -16.97
N GLU A 178 -1.57 -16.15 -17.51
CA GLU A 178 -0.30 -15.90 -18.20
C GLU A 178 -0.46 -14.90 -19.38
N PHE A 179 -1.57 -14.97 -20.11
CA PHE A 179 -1.84 -14.08 -21.23
C PHE A 179 -2.01 -12.63 -20.80
N GLY A 180 -2.87 -12.35 -19.82
CA GLY A 180 -3.08 -11.00 -19.28
C GLY A 180 -1.81 -10.43 -18.66
N ALA A 181 -1.07 -11.23 -17.90
CA ALA A 181 0.20 -10.83 -17.30
C ALA A 181 1.27 -10.48 -18.35
N ARG A 182 1.33 -11.23 -19.47
CA ARG A 182 2.25 -10.96 -20.57
C ARG A 182 1.98 -9.61 -21.23
N ILE A 183 0.71 -9.26 -21.44
CA ILE A 183 0.32 -7.96 -21.99
C ILE A 183 0.77 -6.84 -21.03
N ALA A 184 0.50 -6.99 -19.73
CA ALA A 184 0.89 -6.00 -18.73
C ALA A 184 2.41 -5.75 -18.72
N VAL A 185 3.22 -6.82 -18.74
CA VAL A 185 4.69 -6.69 -18.83
C VAL A 185 5.12 -6.08 -20.17
N ALA A 186 4.49 -6.47 -21.28
CA ALA A 186 4.77 -5.90 -22.59
C ALA A 186 4.48 -4.40 -22.65
N THR A 187 3.40 -3.92 -22.01
CA THR A 187 3.11 -2.48 -21.88
C THR A 187 4.29 -1.72 -21.27
N GLN A 188 4.89 -2.23 -20.18
CA GLN A 188 6.06 -1.59 -19.58
C GLN A 188 7.29 -1.60 -20.51
N ASN A 189 7.52 -2.71 -21.23
CA ASN A 189 8.63 -2.82 -22.17
C ASN A 189 8.47 -1.86 -23.36
N ILE A 190 7.27 -1.75 -23.94
CA ILE A 190 6.99 -0.79 -25.03
C ILE A 190 7.24 0.64 -24.53
N LEU A 191 6.73 0.98 -23.35
CA LEU A 191 6.90 2.32 -22.78
C LEU A 191 8.39 2.67 -22.56
N ARG A 192 9.19 1.69 -22.14
CA ARG A 192 10.63 1.85 -21.91
C ARG A 192 11.44 1.87 -23.23
N GLU A 193 11.31 0.84 -24.05
CA GLU A 193 12.22 0.54 -25.16
C GLU A 193 11.81 1.21 -26.47
N GLU A 194 10.51 1.38 -26.73
CA GLU A 194 10.01 1.90 -28.01
C GLU A 194 9.60 3.38 -27.91
N SER A 195 8.97 3.78 -26.81
CA SER A 195 8.60 5.19 -26.61
C SER A 195 9.63 6.00 -25.83
N HIS A 196 10.70 5.37 -25.33
CA HIS A 196 11.84 6.04 -24.71
C HIS A 196 11.48 6.95 -23.53
N LEU A 197 10.44 6.61 -22.75
CA LEU A 197 9.97 7.47 -21.65
C LEU A 197 10.96 7.61 -20.49
N THR A 198 12.06 6.87 -20.53
CA THR A 198 13.13 6.89 -19.53
C THR A 198 14.33 7.74 -19.91
N ASP A 199 14.37 8.33 -21.12
CA ASP A 199 15.55 9.02 -21.63
C ASP A 199 15.73 10.43 -21.05
N VAL A 200 14.63 11.07 -20.60
CA VAL A 200 14.63 12.43 -20.03
C VAL A 200 14.06 12.39 -18.61
N ILE A 201 14.80 12.95 -17.66
CA ILE A 201 14.37 13.08 -16.26
C ILE A 201 13.38 14.23 -16.13
N ASP A 202 12.21 13.98 -15.52
CA ASP A 202 11.10 14.94 -15.32
C ASP A 202 10.78 15.74 -16.60
N PRO A 203 10.36 15.08 -17.70
CA PRO A 203 10.16 15.74 -19.00
C PRO A 203 9.03 16.79 -18.98
N LEU A 204 8.21 16.79 -17.93
CA LEU A 204 7.14 17.77 -17.71
C LEU A 204 7.58 18.95 -16.83
N GLY A 205 8.83 18.96 -16.35
CA GLY A 205 9.42 20.06 -15.60
C GLY A 205 9.42 21.35 -16.44
N GLY A 206 8.93 22.44 -15.86
CA GLY A 206 8.77 23.72 -16.54
C GLY A 206 7.47 23.88 -17.33
N SER A 207 6.63 22.84 -17.44
CA SER A 207 5.28 22.99 -17.97
C SER A 207 4.44 23.86 -17.05
N PHE A 208 3.99 25.03 -17.53
CA PHE A 208 3.19 25.97 -16.73
C PHE A 208 1.99 25.31 -16.04
N TYR A 209 1.31 24.41 -16.75
CA TYR A 209 0.17 23.69 -16.22
C TYR A 209 0.57 22.70 -15.12
N VAL A 210 1.57 21.86 -15.37
CA VAL A 210 1.99 20.82 -14.40
C VAL A 210 2.61 21.44 -13.16
N GLU A 211 3.38 22.52 -13.29
CA GLU A 211 3.94 23.24 -12.14
C GLU A 211 2.83 23.87 -11.28
N SER A 212 1.89 24.59 -11.90
CA SER A 212 0.75 25.18 -11.17
C SER A 212 -0.11 24.11 -10.50
N LEU A 213 -0.37 22.99 -11.20
CA LEU A 213 -1.14 21.88 -10.65
C LEU A 213 -0.40 21.20 -9.50
N THR A 214 0.93 21.08 -9.57
CA THR A 214 1.78 20.54 -8.50
C THR A 214 1.70 21.41 -7.25
N ASP A 215 1.77 22.74 -7.40
CA ASP A 215 1.64 23.66 -6.26
C ASP A 215 0.23 23.63 -5.64
N GLN A 216 -0.81 23.52 -6.47
CA GLN A 216 -2.19 23.34 -6.00
C GLN A 216 -2.36 22.02 -5.24
N MET A 217 -1.81 20.95 -5.77
CA MET A 217 -1.84 19.62 -5.15
C MET A 217 -1.09 19.62 -3.82
N GLU A 218 0.09 20.26 -3.75
CA GLU A 218 0.84 20.42 -2.49
C GLU A 218 0.01 21.15 -1.42
N ARG A 219 -0.66 22.26 -1.78
CA ARG A 219 -1.54 22.96 -0.83
C ARG A 219 -2.69 22.08 -0.34
N LYS A 220 -3.32 21.31 -1.23
CA LYS A 220 -4.39 20.38 -0.86
C LYS A 220 -3.88 19.30 0.10
N ILE A 221 -2.76 18.65 -0.22
CA ILE A 221 -2.15 17.62 0.63
C ILE A 221 -1.83 18.19 2.01
N LEU A 222 -1.16 19.35 2.07
CA LEU A 222 -0.81 20.00 3.34
C LEU A 222 -2.05 20.36 4.17
N SER A 223 -3.13 20.82 3.52
CA SER A 223 -4.39 21.11 4.23
C SER A 223 -4.99 19.86 4.89
N ILE A 224 -4.93 18.71 4.21
CA ILE A 224 -5.44 17.43 4.75
C ILE A 224 -4.51 16.91 5.84
N MET A 225 -3.19 17.01 5.66
CA MET A 225 -2.22 16.67 6.71
C MET A 225 -2.46 17.50 7.98
N LYS A 226 -2.78 18.79 7.83
CA LYS A 226 -3.13 19.66 8.97
C LYS A 226 -4.38 19.15 9.70
N ILE A 227 -5.42 18.73 8.99
CA ILE A 227 -6.63 18.14 9.60
C ILE A 227 -6.26 16.89 10.44
N VAL A 228 -5.34 16.06 9.94
CA VAL A 228 -4.85 14.88 10.67
C VAL A 228 -4.02 15.28 11.89
N ASP A 229 -3.13 16.26 11.76
CA ASP A 229 -2.32 16.78 12.88
C ASP A 229 -3.23 17.40 13.96
N ASP A 230 -4.23 18.21 13.59
CA ASP A 230 -5.21 18.82 14.49
C ASP A 230 -6.05 17.76 15.25
N ALA A 231 -6.25 16.59 14.64
CA ALA A 231 -6.92 15.44 15.28
C ALA A 231 -6.02 14.68 16.26
N GLY A 232 -4.76 15.10 16.45
CA GLY A 232 -3.78 14.45 17.32
C GLY A 232 -2.93 13.39 16.62
N GLY A 233 -2.77 13.50 15.30
CA GLY A 233 -1.97 12.60 14.47
C GLY A 233 -2.77 11.44 13.88
N MET A 234 -2.10 10.67 13.02
CA MET A 234 -2.75 9.67 12.17
C MET A 234 -3.46 8.58 12.98
N TYR A 235 -2.90 8.14 14.11
CA TYR A 235 -3.58 7.12 14.94
C TYR A 235 -4.89 7.64 15.52
N LYS A 236 -4.90 8.84 16.09
CA LYS A 236 -6.12 9.45 16.66
C LYS A 236 -7.15 9.77 15.58
N ALA A 237 -6.71 10.20 14.41
CA ALA A 237 -7.57 10.39 13.25
C ALA A 237 -8.25 9.07 12.81
N VAL A 238 -7.54 7.94 12.85
CA VAL A 238 -8.11 6.62 12.53
C VAL A 238 -9.03 6.09 13.63
N GLU A 239 -8.63 6.23 14.90
CA GLU A 239 -9.44 5.81 16.06
C GLU A 239 -10.78 6.56 16.14
N SER A 240 -10.80 7.84 15.77
CA SER A 240 -12.00 8.67 15.74
C SER A 240 -12.88 8.47 14.49
N GLY A 241 -12.44 7.62 13.54
CA GLY A 241 -13.13 7.39 12.27
C GLY A 241 -13.01 8.55 11.27
N LEU A 242 -12.19 9.57 11.52
CA LEU A 242 -12.06 10.76 10.68
C LEU A 242 -11.59 10.38 9.27
N VAL A 243 -10.51 9.60 9.18
CA VAL A 243 -9.94 9.18 7.89
C VAL A 243 -10.95 8.35 7.09
N GLN A 244 -11.62 7.41 7.75
CA GLN A 244 -12.61 6.53 7.14
C GLN A 244 -13.81 7.32 6.59
N ARG A 245 -14.30 8.33 7.33
CA ARG A 245 -15.38 9.21 6.86
C ARG A 245 -14.98 10.05 5.65
N MET A 246 -13.74 10.56 5.62
CA MET A 246 -13.23 11.34 4.48
C MET A 246 -13.17 10.48 3.21
N ILE A 247 -12.58 9.27 3.32
CA ILE A 247 -12.51 8.30 2.23
C ILE A 247 -13.92 7.93 1.76
N GLY A 248 -14.83 7.57 2.66
CA GLY A 248 -16.21 7.23 2.32
C GLY A 248 -16.95 8.37 1.62
N ALA A 249 -16.77 9.61 2.07
CA ALA A 249 -17.36 10.78 1.42
C ALA A 249 -16.80 11.00 0.00
N SER A 250 -15.50 10.79 -0.21
CA SER A 250 -14.87 10.85 -1.54
C SER A 250 -15.37 9.74 -2.46
N ALA A 251 -15.47 8.51 -1.96
CA ALA A 251 -16.01 7.36 -2.68
C ALA A 251 -17.46 7.60 -3.12
N MET A 252 -18.32 8.06 -2.21
CA MET A 252 -19.72 8.38 -2.52
C MET A 252 -19.84 9.47 -3.59
N ARG A 253 -19.03 10.54 -3.49
CA ARG A 253 -19.01 11.60 -4.51
C ARG A 253 -18.61 11.05 -5.88
N PHE A 254 -17.58 10.22 -5.93
CA PHE A 254 -17.13 9.60 -7.18
C PHE A 254 -18.22 8.73 -7.80
N GLN A 255 -18.83 7.83 -7.02
CA GLN A 255 -19.92 6.98 -7.50
C GLN A 255 -21.13 7.80 -7.98
N SER A 256 -21.49 8.85 -7.24
CA SER A 256 -22.61 9.73 -7.63
C SER A 256 -22.38 10.43 -8.96
N ARG A 257 -21.13 10.80 -9.28
CA ARG A 257 -20.77 11.35 -10.60
C ARG A 257 -20.88 10.30 -11.71
N ILE A 258 -20.53 9.05 -11.44
CA ILE A 258 -20.70 7.95 -12.41
C ILE A 258 -22.18 7.69 -12.68
N ASP A 259 -22.99 7.59 -11.61
CA ASP A 259 -24.42 7.27 -11.70
C ASP A 259 -25.22 8.38 -12.39
N SER A 260 -24.85 9.64 -12.16
CA SER A 260 -25.45 10.79 -12.84
C SER A 260 -24.96 11.00 -14.28
N GLY A 261 -23.90 10.30 -14.68
CA GLY A 261 -23.26 10.45 -16.00
C GLY A 261 -22.32 11.65 -16.12
N GLU A 262 -22.10 12.43 -15.05
CA GLU A 262 -21.09 13.50 -15.02
C GLU A 262 -19.68 12.94 -15.25
N GLN A 263 -19.37 11.80 -14.62
CA GLN A 263 -18.14 11.06 -14.86
C GLN A 263 -18.41 9.96 -15.88
N VAL A 264 -17.83 10.11 -17.08
CA VAL A 264 -17.92 9.10 -18.13
C VAL A 264 -16.98 7.94 -17.84
N VAL A 265 -17.50 6.71 -17.98
CA VAL A 265 -16.77 5.45 -17.95
C VAL A 265 -17.12 4.68 -19.23
N VAL A 266 -16.17 4.68 -20.18
CA VAL A 266 -16.32 4.04 -21.50
C VAL A 266 -16.60 2.54 -21.35
N GLY A 267 -17.66 2.08 -22.01
CA GLY A 267 -18.16 0.71 -21.94
C GLY A 267 -19.07 0.43 -20.75
N VAL A 268 -19.21 1.35 -19.81
CA VAL A 268 -20.05 1.17 -18.61
C VAL A 268 -21.25 2.11 -18.59
N ASN A 269 -21.06 3.44 -18.68
CA ASN A 269 -22.17 4.40 -18.74
C ASN A 269 -22.25 5.19 -20.05
N ALA A 270 -21.23 5.08 -20.92
CA ALA A 270 -21.23 5.61 -22.28
C ALA A 270 -20.56 4.60 -23.24
N TYR A 271 -20.86 4.68 -24.54
CA TYR A 271 -20.29 3.81 -25.57
C TYR A 271 -20.46 2.31 -25.27
N ARG A 272 -21.66 1.94 -24.81
CA ARG A 272 -22.03 0.55 -24.53
C ARG A 272 -22.17 -0.23 -25.84
N VAL A 273 -21.80 -1.50 -25.80
CA VAL A 273 -22.04 -2.46 -26.87
C VAL A 273 -22.76 -3.67 -26.27
N ASP A 274 -23.48 -4.41 -27.10
CA ASP A 274 -24.06 -5.68 -26.71
C ASP A 274 -22.93 -6.73 -26.68
N GLU A 275 -22.47 -7.10 -25.48
CA GLU A 275 -21.45 -8.13 -25.29
C GLU A 275 -22.13 -9.49 -25.04
N ALA A 276 -21.72 -10.51 -25.78
CA ALA A 276 -22.12 -11.88 -25.47
C ALA A 276 -21.36 -12.40 -24.24
N ASP A 277 -22.00 -13.24 -23.41
CA ASP A 277 -21.41 -13.72 -22.16
C ASP A 277 -20.16 -14.60 -22.37
N ASP A 278 -19.99 -15.21 -23.55
CA ASP A 278 -18.84 -16.03 -23.95
C ASP A 278 -17.62 -15.22 -24.42
N GLU A 279 -17.76 -13.90 -24.59
CA GLU A 279 -16.64 -13.01 -24.92
C GLU A 279 -15.76 -12.67 -23.70
N ARG A 280 -16.17 -13.09 -22.50
CA ARG A 280 -15.46 -12.80 -21.24
C ARG A 280 -14.45 -13.90 -20.87
N PRO A 281 -13.24 -13.54 -20.41
CA PRO A 281 -12.26 -14.50 -19.89
C PRO A 281 -12.86 -15.43 -18.82
N VAL A 282 -12.57 -16.73 -18.94
CA VAL A 282 -12.99 -17.73 -17.95
C VAL A 282 -12.11 -17.61 -16.70
N VAL A 283 -12.76 -17.52 -15.54
CA VAL A 283 -12.06 -17.54 -14.24
C VAL A 283 -11.66 -18.98 -13.92
N GLU A 284 -10.38 -19.30 -14.10
CA GLU A 284 -9.84 -20.59 -13.69
C GLU A 284 -9.91 -20.76 -12.17
N ARG A 285 -10.41 -21.92 -11.72
CA ARG A 285 -10.41 -22.28 -10.30
C ARG A 285 -9.36 -23.35 -10.05
N PRO A 286 -8.61 -23.28 -8.93
CA PRO A 286 -7.69 -24.35 -8.55
C PRO A 286 -8.40 -25.70 -8.46
N ASP A 287 -7.75 -26.77 -8.90
CA ASP A 287 -8.26 -28.13 -8.74
C ASP A 287 -8.43 -28.45 -7.25
N PRO A 288 -9.65 -28.81 -6.78
CA PRO A 288 -9.89 -29.15 -5.38
C PRO A 288 -8.97 -30.26 -4.83
N ARG A 289 -8.48 -31.17 -5.69
CA ARG A 289 -7.54 -32.22 -5.31
C ARG A 289 -6.19 -31.66 -4.87
N THR A 290 -5.73 -30.58 -5.51
CA THR A 290 -4.49 -29.88 -5.13
C THR A 290 -4.61 -29.27 -3.74
N ILE A 291 -5.79 -28.72 -3.41
CA ILE A 291 -6.08 -28.17 -2.09
C ILE A 291 -6.07 -29.28 -1.04
N GLY A 292 -6.74 -30.41 -1.32
CA GLY A 292 -6.75 -31.57 -0.43
C GLY A 292 -5.34 -32.11 -0.14
N GLN A 293 -4.54 -32.31 -1.19
CA GLN A 293 -3.17 -32.79 -1.05
C GLN A 293 -2.29 -31.82 -0.24
N HIS A 294 -2.43 -30.52 -0.47
CA HIS A 294 -1.69 -29.52 0.32
C HIS A 294 -2.07 -29.57 1.80
N ILE A 295 -3.36 -29.79 2.13
CA ILE A 295 -3.82 -29.93 3.51
C ILE A 295 -3.22 -31.19 4.15
N ASP A 296 -3.24 -32.32 3.45
CA ASP A 296 -2.68 -33.57 3.95
C ASP A 296 -1.18 -33.45 4.22
N ASP A 297 -0.41 -32.87 3.28
CA ASP A 297 1.01 -32.59 3.42
C ASP A 297 1.28 -31.64 4.59
N PHE A 298 0.46 -30.60 4.75
CA PHE A 298 0.57 -29.64 5.84
C PHE A 298 0.30 -30.29 7.20
N VAL A 299 -0.71 -31.15 7.32
CA VAL A 299 -1.03 -31.88 8.56
C VAL A 299 0.11 -32.83 8.92
N ALA A 300 0.62 -33.60 7.95
CA ALA A 300 1.73 -34.51 8.15
C ALA A 300 3.01 -33.76 8.57
N TRP A 301 3.36 -32.68 7.87
CA TRP A 301 4.48 -31.82 8.23
C TRP A 301 4.31 -31.26 9.64
N LYS A 302 3.13 -30.73 9.97
CA LYS A 302 2.83 -30.14 11.28
C LYS A 302 3.01 -31.14 12.42
N ALA A 303 2.59 -32.39 12.23
CA ALA A 303 2.73 -33.48 13.20
C ALA A 303 4.19 -33.95 13.38
N ALA A 304 5.02 -33.83 12.35
CA ALA A 304 6.43 -34.25 12.39
C ALA A 304 7.37 -33.23 13.06
N ARG A 305 6.92 -31.99 13.30
CA ARG A 305 7.76 -30.95 13.93
C ARG A 305 8.10 -31.30 15.38
N PRO A 306 9.29 -30.93 15.89
CA PRO A 306 9.66 -31.17 17.28
C PRO A 306 8.77 -30.38 18.27
N ALA A 307 7.93 -31.09 19.03
CA ALA A 307 6.96 -30.47 19.93
C ALA A 307 7.60 -29.57 21.01
N ALA A 308 8.77 -29.96 21.52
CA ALA A 308 9.52 -29.16 22.50
C ALA A 308 9.96 -27.80 21.93
N ALA A 309 10.56 -27.80 20.72
CA ALA A 309 10.98 -26.57 20.06
C ALA A 309 9.80 -25.64 19.74
N VAL A 310 8.66 -26.21 19.35
CA VAL A 310 7.42 -25.45 19.13
C VAL A 310 6.93 -24.80 20.43
N GLY A 311 6.92 -25.55 21.53
CA GLY A 311 6.52 -25.04 22.86
C GLY A 311 7.43 -23.90 23.33
N GLU A 312 8.75 -24.10 23.25
CA GLU A 312 9.75 -23.10 23.64
C GLU A 312 9.61 -21.80 22.84
N ALA A 313 9.36 -21.89 21.53
CA ALA A 313 9.14 -20.73 20.67
C ALA A 313 7.83 -19.99 20.98
N LEU A 314 6.74 -20.71 21.30
CA LEU A 314 5.49 -20.09 21.74
C LEU A 314 5.66 -19.34 23.08
N ASP A 315 6.44 -19.91 24.00
CA ASP A 315 6.73 -19.27 25.28
C ASP A 315 7.66 -18.07 25.09
N ARG A 316 8.64 -18.15 24.18
CA ARG A 316 9.50 -17.03 23.79
C ARG A 316 8.71 -15.87 23.20
N LEU A 317 7.71 -16.14 22.35
CA LEU A 317 6.79 -15.13 21.83
C LEU A 317 6.00 -14.44 22.95
N THR A 318 5.49 -15.22 23.91
CA THR A 318 4.75 -14.69 25.07
C THR A 318 5.64 -13.74 25.86
N ARG A 319 6.85 -14.19 26.23
CA ARG A 319 7.81 -13.37 26.97
C ARG A 319 8.18 -12.07 26.23
N ALA A 320 8.37 -12.15 24.91
CA ALA A 320 8.67 -10.97 24.10
C ALA A 320 7.52 -9.96 24.08
N ALA A 321 6.28 -10.45 24.05
CA ALA A 321 5.08 -9.61 24.02
C ALA A 321 4.82 -8.94 25.37
N GLU A 322 5.16 -9.61 26.48
CA GLU A 322 4.96 -9.12 27.84
C GLU A 322 6.07 -8.16 28.31
N ASP A 323 7.29 -8.28 27.79
CA ASP A 323 8.43 -7.43 28.13
C ASP A 323 8.57 -6.23 27.17
N PRO A 324 8.32 -4.98 27.63
CA PRO A 324 8.49 -3.79 26.79
C PRO A 324 9.93 -3.58 26.28
N GLY A 325 10.94 -4.17 26.90
CA GLY A 325 12.35 -4.08 26.51
C GLY A 325 12.79 -5.12 25.48
N ASP A 326 11.96 -6.14 25.20
CA ASP A 326 12.31 -7.24 24.30
C ASP A 326 11.77 -7.01 22.88
N ASN A 327 12.40 -7.60 21.86
CA ASN A 327 12.01 -7.43 20.47
C ASN A 327 11.05 -8.55 20.02
N VAL A 328 9.77 -8.21 19.83
CA VAL A 328 8.74 -9.18 19.42
C VAL A 328 9.01 -9.74 18.03
N PHE A 329 9.52 -8.94 17.09
CA PHE A 329 9.79 -9.42 15.74
C PHE A 329 10.95 -10.42 15.70
N GLY A 330 11.98 -10.24 16.53
CA GLY A 330 13.05 -11.23 16.70
C GLY A 330 12.48 -12.58 17.14
N ALA A 331 11.58 -12.58 18.12
CA ALA A 331 10.88 -13.79 18.54
C ALA A 331 9.99 -14.40 17.43
N VAL A 332 9.41 -13.58 16.54
CA VAL A 332 8.69 -14.07 15.34
C VAL A 332 9.63 -14.77 14.36
N VAL A 333 10.85 -14.25 14.15
CA VAL A 333 11.86 -14.90 13.30
C VAL A 333 12.27 -16.24 13.89
N ASP A 334 12.52 -16.30 15.19
CA ASP A 334 12.88 -17.56 15.88
C ASP A 334 11.72 -18.57 15.84
N ALA A 335 10.49 -18.12 16.02
CA ALA A 335 9.29 -18.93 15.87
C ALA A 335 9.15 -19.52 14.46
N ALA A 336 9.34 -18.72 13.42
CA ALA A 336 9.31 -19.20 12.04
C ALA A 336 10.40 -20.25 11.77
N ARG A 337 11.62 -20.07 12.32
CA ARG A 337 12.72 -21.04 12.23
C ARG A 337 12.45 -22.34 12.99
N ALA A 338 11.78 -22.25 14.15
CA ALA A 338 11.29 -23.40 14.90
C ALA A 338 10.10 -24.10 14.21
N GLY A 339 9.65 -23.55 13.08
CA GLY A 339 8.64 -24.13 12.23
C GLY A 339 7.22 -23.76 12.63
N LEU A 340 6.97 -22.75 13.46
CA LEU A 340 5.61 -22.30 13.79
C LEU A 340 4.89 -21.79 12.54
N THR A 341 3.59 -22.04 12.45
CA THR A 341 2.76 -21.53 11.36
C THR A 341 2.41 -20.06 11.57
N HIS A 342 1.99 -19.39 10.49
CA HIS A 342 1.50 -18.01 10.58
C HIS A 342 0.37 -17.86 11.61
N GLU A 343 -0.60 -18.79 11.62
CA GLU A 343 -1.71 -18.71 12.58
C GLU A 343 -1.27 -19.01 14.02
N GLU A 344 -0.30 -19.92 14.24
CA GLU A 344 0.23 -20.16 15.59
C GLU A 344 0.90 -18.90 16.17
N ILE A 345 1.68 -18.19 15.34
CA ILE A 345 2.32 -16.92 15.71
C ILE A 345 1.26 -15.83 15.93
N CYS A 346 0.35 -15.62 14.96
CA CYS A 346 -0.68 -14.60 15.05
C CYS A 346 -1.62 -14.84 16.22
N SER A 347 -2.09 -16.07 16.45
CA SER A 347 -2.94 -16.39 17.59
C SER A 347 -2.24 -16.14 18.92
N ARG A 348 -0.95 -16.48 19.03
CA ARG A 348 -0.17 -16.20 20.24
C ARG A 348 -0.06 -14.71 20.50
N LEU A 349 0.43 -13.94 19.53
CA LEU A 349 0.59 -12.50 19.67
C LEU A 349 -0.74 -11.77 19.83
N ARG A 350 -1.83 -12.26 19.24
CA ARG A 350 -3.18 -11.71 19.40
C ARG A 350 -3.69 -11.85 20.83
N ARG A 351 -3.38 -12.96 21.51
CA ARG A 351 -3.70 -13.14 22.92
C ARG A 351 -2.98 -12.12 23.78
N ASP A 352 -1.70 -11.87 23.49
CA ASP A 352 -0.82 -11.08 24.36
C ASP A 352 -0.85 -9.57 24.04
N LEU A 353 -0.99 -9.21 22.76
CA LEU A 353 -1.00 -7.83 22.26
C LEU A 353 -2.41 -7.36 21.85
N GLY A 354 -3.44 -8.18 22.08
CA GLY A 354 -4.85 -7.90 21.83
C GLY A 354 -5.31 -8.17 20.40
N PHE A 355 -6.62 -8.36 20.25
CA PHE A 355 -7.31 -8.52 18.97
C PHE A 355 -7.77 -7.17 18.42
N GLY A 356 -7.56 -6.92 17.13
CA GLY A 356 -8.02 -5.70 16.48
C GLY A 356 -9.47 -5.80 16.04
N GLN A 357 -10.22 -4.74 16.29
CA GLN A 357 -11.60 -4.56 15.87
C GLN A 357 -11.69 -3.54 14.74
N PRO A 358 -12.76 -3.55 13.93
CA PRO A 358 -13.01 -2.47 12.99
C PRO A 358 -13.08 -1.13 13.74
N LEU A 359 -12.29 -0.15 13.34
CA LEU A 359 -12.22 1.17 14.02
C LEU A 359 -13.24 2.19 13.49
N ALA A 360 -14.01 1.82 12.47
CA ALA A 360 -15.19 2.54 12.05
C ALA A 360 -16.18 1.54 11.46
N VAL A 361 -17.32 1.39 12.12
CA VAL A 361 -18.58 0.94 11.53
C VAL A 361 -19.48 2.16 11.68
N VAL A 362 -19.86 2.78 10.56
CA VAL A 362 -20.94 3.79 10.56
C VAL A 362 -22.24 3.03 10.52
#